data_AF-A0A2U3K820-F1
#
_entry.id   AF-A0A2U3K820-F1
#
_cell.length_a   1.000
_cell.length_b   1.000
_cell.length_c   1.000
_cell.angle_alpha   90.00
_cell.angle_beta   90.00
_cell.angle_gamma   90.00
#
_symmetry.space_group_name_H-M   'P 1'
#
loop_
_entity.id
_entity.type
_entity.pdbx_description
1 polymer ?
#
loop_
_entity_poly.entity_id
_entity_poly.type
_entity_poly.pdbx_seq_one_letter_code
_entity_poly.pdbx_strand_id
1 'polypeptide(L)'
;MPNTTKPDTSSIANTTKPDTVTDNVVFSVSTPLPSGQPGETPGVPLPGVTILVIGEDGKVISKLITNDQGEVQKDITAPVDPKYPETSSYYTSMPRGTVTVIAFKDGYRPVVLYEVPVSKASAAQSFVMMPNVDGDRNEPDVQVGNNHHMEVLGLVDKYQAILDSGKFN
;
A
#
# COMPACT_ATOMS: atom_id res chain seq x y z
N MET A 1 63.71 8.88 -12.02
CA MET A 1 62.48 9.52 -11.54
C MET A 1 61.42 8.44 -11.36
N PRO A 2 60.81 8.26 -10.18
CA PRO A 2 59.76 7.27 -10.01
C PRO A 2 58.43 7.83 -10.52
N ASN A 3 57.83 7.13 -11.47
CA ASN A 3 56.51 7.42 -12.00
C ASN A 3 55.47 6.97 -10.97
N THR A 4 54.80 7.91 -10.30
CA THR A 4 53.73 7.64 -9.35
C THR A 4 52.42 7.58 -10.11
N THR A 5 51.98 6.37 -10.45
CA THR A 5 50.63 6.14 -10.97
C THR A 5 49.64 6.39 -9.84
N LYS A 6 48.91 7.50 -9.94
CA LYS A 6 47.77 7.83 -9.07
C LYS A 6 46.70 6.76 -9.27
N PRO A 7 46.14 6.14 -8.21
CA PRO A 7 45.02 5.24 -8.36
C PRO A 7 43.79 6.03 -8.81
N ASP A 8 43.21 5.59 -9.91
CA ASP A 8 42.01 6.14 -10.51
C ASP A 8 40.79 5.74 -9.65
N THR A 9 40.45 6.60 -8.69
CA THR A 9 39.22 6.49 -7.91
C THR A 9 38.07 7.11 -8.71
N SER A 10 37.55 6.37 -9.69
CA SER A 10 36.25 6.67 -10.28
C SER A 10 35.52 5.38 -10.67
N SER A 11 35.17 4.58 -9.65
CA SER A 11 34.01 3.70 -9.73
C SER A 11 32.91 4.27 -8.83
N ILE A 12 32.26 5.34 -9.32
CA ILE A 12 30.94 5.68 -8.80
C ILE A 12 30.06 4.53 -9.27
N ALA A 13 29.68 3.66 -8.34
CA ALA A 13 28.71 2.62 -8.62
C ALA A 13 27.45 3.29 -9.16
N ASN A 14 27.14 3.08 -10.44
CA ASN A 14 25.82 3.31 -11.00
C ASN A 14 24.88 2.33 -10.29
N THR A 15 24.37 2.74 -9.13
CA THR A 15 23.28 2.04 -8.47
C THR A 15 22.05 2.33 -9.29
N THR A 16 21.70 1.42 -10.18
CA THR A 16 20.43 1.49 -10.93
C THR A 16 19.30 1.55 -9.90
N LYS A 17 18.56 2.65 -9.92
CA LYS A 17 17.32 2.84 -9.17
C LYS A 17 16.41 1.60 -9.34
N PRO A 18 15.80 1.08 -8.28
CA PRO A 18 14.93 -0.08 -8.40
C PRO A 18 13.65 0.28 -9.15
N ASP A 19 13.29 -0.50 -10.17
CA ASP A 19 12.04 -0.32 -10.94
C ASP A 19 10.81 -0.88 -10.21
N THR A 20 11.04 -1.70 -9.18
CA THR A 20 10.01 -2.32 -8.35
C THR A 20 10.35 -2.24 -6.88
N VAL A 21 9.34 -2.22 -6.03
CA VAL A 21 9.47 -2.43 -4.58
C VAL A 21 8.70 -3.68 -4.17
N THR A 22 9.27 -4.43 -3.24
CA THR A 22 8.63 -5.58 -2.62
C THR A 22 8.53 -5.32 -1.13
N ASP A 23 7.36 -5.53 -0.55
CA ASP A 23 7.20 -5.54 0.89
C ASP A 23 6.08 -6.45 1.39
N ASN A 24 6.13 -6.80 2.67
CA ASN A 24 5.11 -7.56 3.35
C ASN A 24 3.91 -6.68 3.69
N VAL A 25 2.80 -6.89 2.99
CA VAL A 25 1.55 -6.18 3.26
C VAL A 25 0.63 -7.07 4.10
N VAL A 26 0.14 -6.51 5.19
CA VAL A 26 -0.79 -7.17 6.11
C VAL A 26 -2.19 -6.63 5.89
N PHE A 27 -3.17 -7.52 5.71
CA PHE A 27 -4.59 -7.21 5.68
C PHE A 27 -5.27 -7.76 6.92
N SER A 28 -6.09 -6.95 7.58
CA SER A 28 -6.92 -7.37 8.72
C SER A 28 -8.38 -7.00 8.43
N VAL A 29 -9.27 -7.98 8.49
CA VAL A 29 -10.67 -7.83 8.12
C VAL A 29 -11.55 -8.18 9.29
N SER A 30 -12.53 -7.32 9.56
CA SER A 30 -13.47 -7.50 10.66
C SER A 30 -14.91 -7.20 10.24
N THR A 31 -15.85 -7.60 11.07
CA THR A 31 -17.25 -7.20 11.00
C THR A 31 -17.48 -5.91 11.78
N PRO A 32 -18.59 -5.18 11.53
CA PRO A 32 -18.92 -3.98 12.29
C PRO A 32 -19.08 -4.31 13.77
N LEU A 33 -18.78 -3.34 14.63
CA LEU A 33 -19.05 -3.49 16.05
C LEU A 33 -20.55 -3.71 16.30
N PRO A 34 -20.90 -4.61 17.25
CA PRO A 34 -22.26 -4.66 17.76
C PRO A 34 -22.69 -3.28 18.27
N SER A 35 -23.88 -2.84 17.86
CA SER A 35 -24.45 -1.57 18.29
C SER A 35 -24.47 -1.47 19.83
N GLY A 36 -23.86 -0.41 20.36
CA GLY A 36 -23.77 -0.15 21.82
C GLY A 36 -22.39 -0.40 22.46
N GLN A 37 -21.39 -0.85 21.69
CA GLN A 37 -20.01 -0.97 22.17
C GLN A 37 -19.24 0.36 21.99
N PRO A 38 -18.43 0.81 22.97
CA PRO A 38 -17.61 2.02 22.85
C PRO A 38 -16.57 1.88 21.73
N GLY A 39 -16.21 3.00 21.10
CA GLY A 39 -15.39 3.11 19.89
C GLY A 39 -13.93 2.66 19.97
N GLU A 40 -13.56 1.83 20.96
CA GLU A 40 -12.22 1.28 21.15
C GLU A 40 -12.16 -0.25 20.98
N THR A 41 -13.31 -0.93 20.90
CA THR A 41 -13.30 -2.38 20.64
C THR A 41 -13.02 -2.62 19.15
N PRO A 42 -12.06 -3.48 18.77
CA PRO A 42 -11.93 -3.91 17.38
C PRO A 42 -13.19 -4.66 16.95
N GLY A 43 -13.60 -4.50 15.68
CA GLY A 43 -14.66 -5.34 15.10
C GLY A 43 -14.34 -6.83 15.25
N VAL A 44 -15.36 -7.71 15.20
CA VAL A 44 -15.11 -9.16 15.33
C VAL A 44 -14.32 -9.63 14.10
N PRO A 45 -13.16 -10.30 14.27
CA PRO A 45 -12.38 -10.83 13.17
C PRO A 45 -13.20 -11.64 12.16
N LEU A 46 -12.94 -11.44 10.86
CA LEU A 46 -13.71 -12.05 9.79
C LEU A 46 -12.84 -13.05 8.98
N PRO A 47 -12.89 -14.35 9.32
CA PRO A 47 -12.12 -15.38 8.63
C PRO A 47 -12.70 -15.73 7.25
N GLY A 48 -11.88 -16.29 6.37
CA GLY A 48 -12.30 -16.82 5.08
C GLY A 48 -12.75 -15.74 4.07
N VAL A 49 -12.28 -14.50 4.22
CA VAL A 49 -12.47 -13.43 3.24
C VAL A 49 -11.49 -13.67 2.09
N THR A 50 -11.99 -13.70 0.86
CA THR A 50 -11.13 -13.75 -0.33
C THR A 50 -10.70 -12.34 -0.69
N ILE A 51 -9.39 -12.10 -0.73
CA ILE A 51 -8.80 -10.81 -1.10
C ILE A 51 -8.07 -10.97 -2.43
N LEU A 52 -8.48 -10.21 -3.43
CA LEU A 52 -7.77 -10.10 -4.71
C LEU A 52 -6.86 -8.88 -4.66
N VAL A 53 -5.58 -9.09 -4.92
CA VAL A 53 -4.59 -8.03 -5.10
C VAL A 53 -4.39 -7.83 -6.60
N ILE A 54 -4.56 -6.60 -7.06
CA ILE A 54 -4.57 -6.21 -8.47
C ILE A 54 -3.44 -5.20 -8.69
N GLY A 55 -2.55 -5.50 -9.63
CA GLY A 55 -1.47 -4.60 -10.03
C GLY A 55 -1.98 -3.43 -10.86
N GLU A 56 -1.13 -2.43 -11.07
CA GLU A 56 -1.46 -1.22 -11.85
C GLU A 56 -1.81 -1.53 -13.33
N ASP A 57 -1.38 -2.67 -13.85
CA ASP A 57 -1.75 -3.16 -15.19
C ASP A 57 -3.16 -3.80 -15.26
N GLY A 58 -3.89 -3.80 -14.15
CA GLY A 58 -5.23 -4.35 -14.02
C GLY A 58 -5.27 -5.87 -13.85
N LYS A 59 -4.13 -6.56 -13.77
CA LYS A 59 -4.08 -8.01 -13.56
C LYS A 59 -4.08 -8.37 -12.09
N VAL A 60 -4.75 -9.48 -11.76
CA VAL A 60 -4.67 -10.08 -10.42
C VAL A 60 -3.27 -10.65 -10.22
N ILE A 61 -2.53 -10.10 -9.26
CA ILE A 61 -1.19 -10.56 -8.88
C ILE A 61 -1.24 -11.56 -7.72
N SER A 62 -2.31 -11.55 -6.92
CA SER A 62 -2.49 -12.51 -5.84
C SER A 62 -3.95 -12.71 -5.47
N LYS A 63 -4.24 -13.90 -4.95
CA LYS A 63 -5.50 -14.25 -4.28
C LYS A 63 -5.15 -14.77 -2.89
N LEU A 64 -5.66 -14.10 -1.87
CA LEU A 64 -5.39 -14.35 -0.46
C LEU A 64 -6.68 -14.74 0.26
N ILE A 65 -6.56 -15.45 1.38
CA ILE A 65 -7.70 -15.84 2.22
C ILE A 65 -7.34 -15.53 3.67
N THR A 66 -8.20 -14.81 4.39
CA THR A 66 -7.99 -14.50 5.80
C THR A 66 -8.09 -15.74 6.70
N ASN A 67 -7.22 -15.81 7.70
CA ASN A 67 -7.20 -16.86 8.73
C ASN A 67 -8.29 -16.65 9.80
N ASP A 68 -8.28 -17.47 10.85
CA ASP A 68 -9.23 -17.41 11.97
C ASP A 68 -9.20 -16.08 12.76
N GLN A 69 -8.10 -15.33 12.65
CA GLN A 69 -7.94 -13.99 13.22
C GLN A 69 -8.36 -12.89 12.25
N GLY A 70 -8.96 -13.22 11.10
CA GLY A 70 -9.36 -12.25 10.08
C GLY A 70 -8.16 -11.64 9.35
N GLU A 71 -6.98 -12.23 9.44
CA GLU A 71 -5.73 -11.67 8.94
C GLU A 71 -5.13 -12.48 7.79
N VAL A 72 -4.41 -11.80 6.91
CA VAL A 72 -3.52 -12.43 5.94
C VAL A 72 -2.38 -11.49 5.59
N GLN A 73 -1.17 -12.04 5.41
CA GLN A 73 0.01 -11.27 5.02
C GLN A 73 0.66 -11.86 3.77
N LYS A 74 1.22 -11.01 2.93
CA LYS A 74 1.88 -11.43 1.69
C LYS A 74 2.98 -10.44 1.30
N ASP A 75 4.10 -10.97 0.85
CA ASP A 75 5.09 -10.17 0.12
C ASP A 75 4.52 -9.83 -1.27
N ILE A 76 4.25 -8.55 -1.47
CA ILE A 76 3.70 -8.00 -2.70
C ILE A 76 4.82 -7.23 -3.40
N THR A 77 5.00 -7.48 -4.69
CA THR A 77 5.89 -6.70 -5.55
C THR A 77 5.05 -5.80 -6.44
N ALA A 78 5.36 -4.51 -6.46
CA ALA A 78 4.73 -3.52 -7.31
C ALA A 78 5.80 -2.66 -8.01
N PRO A 79 5.52 -2.09 -9.20
CA PRO A 79 6.33 -1.04 -9.78
C PRO A 79 6.52 0.11 -8.79
N VAL A 80 7.66 0.79 -8.84
CA VAL A 80 7.83 2.04 -8.10
C VAL A 80 6.91 3.09 -8.70
N ASP A 81 6.03 3.64 -7.88
CA ASP A 81 5.08 4.68 -8.25
C ASP A 81 5.81 6.02 -8.37
N PRO A 82 5.93 6.57 -9.60
CA PRO A 82 6.64 7.83 -9.83
C PRO A 82 5.90 9.03 -9.28
N LYS A 83 4.69 8.90 -8.70
CA LYS A 83 4.02 9.97 -7.95
C LYS A 83 4.83 10.30 -6.69
N TYR A 84 5.33 9.31 -5.97
CA TYR A 84 6.05 9.49 -4.72
C TYR A 84 7.53 9.83 -4.94
N PRO A 85 8.19 10.53 -3.99
CA PRO A 85 9.63 10.71 -4.06
C PRO A 85 10.35 9.47 -3.54
N GLU A 86 11.52 9.16 -4.09
CA GLU A 86 12.34 8.04 -3.60
C GLU A 86 13.11 8.37 -2.34
N THR A 87 13.26 9.66 -2.06
CA THR A 87 13.95 10.20 -0.89
C THR A 87 13.14 11.39 -0.40
N SER A 88 13.04 11.57 0.91
CA SER A 88 12.40 12.73 1.51
C SER A 88 13.29 13.28 2.63
N SER A 89 12.96 14.48 3.11
CA SER A 89 13.55 15.03 4.33
C SER A 89 13.34 14.12 5.56
N TYR A 90 12.40 13.17 5.47
CA TYR A 90 12.01 12.24 6.52
C TYR A 90 12.67 10.87 6.41
N TYR A 91 13.09 10.46 5.21
CA TYR A 91 13.67 9.14 4.94
C TYR A 91 14.67 9.19 3.78
N THR A 92 15.82 8.54 3.98
CA THR A 92 16.90 8.48 2.99
C THR A 92 16.61 7.55 1.80
N SER A 93 15.60 6.67 1.91
CA SER A 93 15.12 5.81 0.82
C SER A 93 13.70 5.31 1.12
N MET A 94 12.74 5.68 0.27
CA MET A 94 11.34 5.26 0.32
C MET A 94 10.79 4.94 -1.08
N PRO A 95 11.37 3.98 -1.83
CA PRO A 95 10.66 3.47 -2.99
C PRO A 95 9.32 2.91 -2.52
N ARG A 96 8.26 3.29 -3.22
CA ARG A 96 6.90 2.91 -2.91
C ARG A 96 6.20 2.54 -4.21
N GLY A 97 5.43 1.47 -4.19
CA GLY A 97 4.50 1.10 -5.23
C GLY A 97 3.07 1.12 -4.69
N THR A 98 2.11 0.89 -5.58
CA THR A 98 0.70 0.82 -5.19
C THR A 98 0.01 -0.36 -5.84
N VAL A 99 -1.02 -0.87 -5.16
CA VAL A 99 -1.93 -1.89 -5.69
C VAL A 99 -3.37 -1.52 -5.38
N THR A 100 -4.29 -2.10 -6.14
CA THR A 100 -5.72 -2.08 -5.80
C THR A 100 -6.08 -3.42 -5.17
N VAL A 101 -6.97 -3.41 -4.18
CA VAL A 101 -7.42 -4.62 -3.49
C VAL A 101 -8.95 -4.69 -3.53
N ILE A 102 -9.50 -5.88 -3.78
CA ILE A 102 -10.92 -6.15 -3.65
C ILE A 102 -11.15 -7.34 -2.74
N ALA A 103 -11.98 -7.17 -1.72
CA ALA A 103 -12.33 -8.21 -0.76
C ALA A 103 -13.77 -8.71 -0.99
N PHE A 104 -13.92 -10.04 -0.95
CA PHE A 104 -15.18 -10.75 -1.15
C PHE A 104 -15.43 -11.76 -0.04
N LYS A 105 -16.69 -11.83 0.41
CA LYS A 105 -17.18 -12.89 1.29
C LYS A 105 -18.69 -13.01 1.14
N ASP A 106 -19.18 -14.24 1.00
CA ASP A 106 -20.62 -14.50 0.94
C ASP A 106 -21.33 -13.95 2.19
N GLY A 107 -22.45 -13.27 1.97
CA GLY A 107 -23.21 -12.61 3.03
C GLY A 107 -22.70 -11.22 3.41
N TYR A 108 -21.65 -10.71 2.75
CA TYR A 108 -21.08 -9.38 2.99
C TYR A 108 -20.97 -8.55 1.71
N ARG A 109 -21.03 -7.24 1.87
CA ARG A 109 -20.78 -6.27 0.80
C ARG A 109 -19.29 -6.30 0.45
N PRO A 110 -18.92 -6.35 -0.85
CA PRO A 110 -17.52 -6.26 -1.24
C PRO A 110 -16.88 -4.95 -0.78
N VAL A 111 -15.58 -4.97 -0.52
CA VAL A 111 -14.79 -3.76 -0.22
C VAL A 111 -13.72 -3.59 -1.28
N VAL A 112 -13.56 -2.38 -1.80
CA VAL A 112 -12.50 -2.00 -2.74
C VAL A 112 -11.58 -1.02 -2.02
N LEU A 113 -10.28 -1.35 -1.93
CA LEU A 113 -9.24 -0.43 -1.46
C LEU A 113 -8.38 0.02 -2.64
N TYR A 114 -8.39 1.30 -2.94
CA TYR A 114 -7.49 1.92 -3.92
C TYR A 114 -6.20 2.41 -3.25
N GLU A 115 -5.12 2.50 -4.03
CA GLU A 115 -3.84 3.09 -3.57
C GLU A 115 -3.31 2.44 -2.28
N VAL A 116 -3.41 1.11 -2.18
CA VAL A 116 -2.81 0.34 -1.08
C VAL A 116 -1.29 0.41 -1.23
N PRO A 117 -0.55 0.94 -0.23
CA PRO A 117 0.89 1.11 -0.34
C PRO A 117 1.62 -0.23 -0.29
N VAL A 118 2.67 -0.34 -1.10
CA VAL A 118 3.70 -1.37 -1.02
C VAL A 118 5.02 -0.66 -0.75
N SER A 119 5.42 -0.60 0.53
CA SER A 119 6.62 0.12 0.99
C SER A 119 6.93 -0.21 2.44
N LYS A 120 8.19 0.01 2.86
CA LYS A 120 8.64 -0.21 4.26
C LYS A 120 7.91 0.62 5.32
N ALA A 121 7.24 1.69 4.90
CA ALA A 121 6.44 2.52 5.79
C ALA A 121 4.98 2.08 5.83
N SER A 122 4.60 1.06 5.05
CA SER A 122 3.22 0.58 4.94
C SER A 122 2.71 0.11 6.30
N ALA A 123 1.54 0.65 6.67
CA ALA A 123 0.80 0.18 7.82
C ALA A 123 -0.07 -1.02 7.45
N ALA A 124 -0.52 -1.77 8.46
CA ALA A 124 -1.54 -2.78 8.26
C ALA A 124 -2.80 -2.16 7.62
N GLN A 125 -3.36 -2.88 6.65
CA GLN A 125 -4.54 -2.50 5.90
C GLN A 125 -5.76 -3.12 6.59
N SER A 126 -6.31 -2.38 7.55
CA SER A 126 -7.48 -2.81 8.32
C SER A 126 -8.76 -2.26 7.73
N PHE A 127 -9.75 -3.11 7.47
CA PHE A 127 -11.07 -2.67 6.98
C PHE A 127 -12.21 -3.54 7.51
N VAL A 128 -13.42 -2.98 7.46
CA VAL A 128 -14.65 -3.64 7.91
C VAL A 128 -15.47 -4.05 6.69
N MET A 129 -15.98 -5.30 6.69
CA MET A 129 -16.97 -5.73 5.71
C MET A 129 -18.36 -5.66 6.33
N MET A 130 -19.24 -4.86 5.73
CA MET A 130 -20.64 -4.75 6.16
C MET A 130 -21.43 -6.00 5.70
N PRO A 131 -22.28 -6.60 6.55
CA PRO A 131 -23.16 -7.68 6.11
C PRO A 131 -24.16 -7.17 5.06
N ASN A 132 -24.66 -8.10 4.24
CA ASN A 132 -25.76 -7.82 3.33
C ASN A 132 -27.05 -7.56 4.12
N VAL A 133 -27.85 -6.63 3.60
CA VAL A 133 -29.18 -6.29 4.12
C VAL A 133 -30.22 -6.76 3.11
N ASP A 134 -31.23 -7.48 3.59
CA ASP A 134 -32.31 -7.99 2.74
C ASP A 134 -33.10 -6.83 2.12
N GLY A 135 -33.35 -6.91 0.81
CA GLY A 135 -34.04 -5.86 0.05
C GLY A 135 -33.16 -4.67 -0.36
N ASP A 136 -31.92 -4.56 0.14
CA ASP A 136 -30.96 -3.54 -0.29
C ASP A 136 -30.21 -3.98 -1.56
N ARG A 137 -29.66 -2.98 -2.27
CA ARG A 137 -28.74 -3.21 -3.40
C ARG A 137 -27.41 -3.84 -2.98
N ASN A 138 -27.00 -3.65 -1.71
CA ASN A 138 -25.73 -4.17 -1.16
C ASN A 138 -24.51 -3.76 -2.00
N GLU A 139 -24.40 -2.45 -2.27
CA GLU A 139 -23.31 -1.88 -3.07
C GLU A 139 -21.94 -2.10 -2.42
N PRO A 140 -20.85 -2.21 -3.21
CA PRO A 140 -19.50 -2.26 -2.69
C PRO A 140 -19.15 -0.99 -1.90
N ASP A 141 -18.38 -1.16 -0.83
CA ASP A 141 -17.75 -0.05 -0.14
C ASP A 141 -16.40 0.28 -0.79
N VAL A 142 -16.09 1.57 -0.90
CA VAL A 142 -14.87 2.06 -1.57
C VAL A 142 -14.06 2.87 -0.60
N GLN A 143 -12.81 2.48 -0.43
CA GLN A 143 -11.86 3.08 0.50
C GLN A 143 -10.53 3.35 -0.20
N VAL A 144 -9.72 4.20 0.43
CA VAL A 144 -8.30 4.36 0.10
C VAL A 144 -7.50 3.55 1.12
N GLY A 145 -6.40 2.93 0.68
CA GLY A 145 -5.50 2.19 1.55
C GLY A 145 -4.97 3.05 2.70
N ASN A 146 -4.51 2.38 3.77
CA ASN A 146 -3.90 3.03 4.91
C ASN A 146 -2.49 3.51 4.54
N ASN A 147 -2.42 4.79 4.17
CA ASN A 147 -1.24 5.48 3.70
C ASN A 147 -0.49 6.10 4.89
N HIS A 148 0.80 5.79 5.03
CA HIS A 148 1.58 6.35 6.13
C HIS A 148 1.74 7.86 5.95
N HIS A 149 1.50 8.65 7.01
CA HIS A 149 1.46 10.11 6.91
C HIS A 149 2.75 10.72 6.35
N MET A 150 3.91 10.09 6.60
CA MET A 150 5.19 10.59 6.07
C MET A 150 5.34 10.41 4.56
N GLU A 151 4.74 9.36 3.99
CA GLU A 151 4.72 9.16 2.54
C GLU A 151 3.84 10.22 1.87
N VAL A 152 2.74 10.59 2.52
CA VAL A 152 1.86 11.68 2.10
C VAL A 152 2.59 13.02 2.18
N LEU A 153 3.34 13.30 3.25
CA LEU A 153 4.16 14.51 3.35
C LEU A 153 5.22 14.56 2.24
N GLY A 154 5.93 13.46 1.98
CA GLY A 154 6.91 13.39 0.90
C GLY A 154 6.29 13.65 -0.48
N LEU A 155 5.09 13.11 -0.73
CA LEU A 155 4.33 13.41 -1.95
C LEU A 155 4.06 14.92 -2.08
N VAL A 156 3.52 15.55 -1.03
CA VAL A 156 3.22 16.98 -1.02
C VAL A 156 4.48 17.82 -1.26
N ASP A 157 5.58 17.54 -0.56
CA ASP A 157 6.85 18.27 -0.71
C ASP A 157 7.39 18.20 -2.14
N LYS A 158 7.31 17.02 -2.77
CA LYS A 158 7.74 16.84 -4.16
C LYS A 158 6.95 17.72 -5.12
N TYR A 159 5.63 17.72 -5.03
CA TYR A 159 4.79 18.51 -5.92
C TYR A 159 4.85 20.01 -5.61
N GLN A 160 5.11 20.40 -4.35
CA GLN A 160 5.42 21.78 -4.00
C GLN A 160 6.73 22.23 -4.68
N ALA A 161 7.78 21.41 -4.66
CA ALA A 161 9.02 21.72 -5.36
C ALA A 161 8.84 21.85 -6.89
N ILE A 162 7.96 21.03 -7.47
CA ILE A 162 7.56 21.15 -8.89
C ILE A 162 6.91 22.50 -9.15
N LEU A 163 5.92 22.89 -8.32
CA LEU A 163 5.24 24.19 -8.41
C LEU A 163 6.23 25.35 -8.29
N ASP A 164 7.10 25.33 -7.29
CA ASP A 164 8.09 26.38 -7.04
C ASP A 164 9.12 26.51 -8.18
N SER A 165 9.46 25.39 -8.82
CA SER A 165 10.38 25.37 -9.95
C SER A 165 9.76 25.78 -11.29
N GLY A 166 8.42 25.76 -11.40
CA GLY A 166 7.68 26.00 -12.64
C GLY A 166 7.88 24.94 -13.74
N LYS A 167 8.39 23.74 -13.41
CA LYS A 167 8.68 22.67 -14.37
C LYS A 167 7.64 21.55 -14.31
N PHE A 168 6.62 21.61 -15.17
CA PHE A 168 5.51 20.65 -15.21
C PHE A 168 5.69 19.49 -16.22
N ASN A 169 6.92 19.28 -16.70
CA ASN A 169 7.23 18.35 -17.80
C ASN A 169 7.96 17.11 -17.31
#